data_AF-A0AAD9ZAR6-F1
#
_entry.id   AF-A0AAD9ZAR6-F1
#
_cell.length_a   1.000
_cell.length_b   1.000
_cell.length_c   1.000
_cell.angle_alpha   90.00
_cell.angle_beta   90.00
_cell.angle_gamma   90.00
#
_symmetry.space_group_name_H-M   'P 1'
#
loop_
_entity.id
_entity.type
_entity.pdbx_description
1 polymer ?
#
loop_
_entity_poly.entity_id
_entity_poly.type
_entity_poly.pdbx_seq_one_letter_code
_entity_poly.pdbx_strand_id
1 'polypeptide(L)'
;MDPSQYQYPSPLEGYEHLPPLPEYVDRDGEGPRMLTNHSEKTEDGKSYVNPQTGVLSKAYESFVDPIDNGTRGGFDIHIYFYQENKTQSKFARDLWTRIRHEFPELRIYRVWDKPIGPHPIAMFEVNVFRPAQFGAFIAWLVINRGPLSALVHPNTGDDEVSKYEAQEQ
;
A
#
# COMPACT_ATOMS: atom_id res chain seq x y z
N MET A 1 18.66 8.03 3.75
CA MET A 1 19.23 8.79 2.62
C MET A 1 18.42 10.06 2.45
N ASP A 2 19.04 11.15 2.02
CA ASP A 2 18.37 12.42 1.72
C ASP A 2 17.54 12.27 0.42
N PRO A 3 16.20 12.41 0.47
CA PRO A 3 15.34 12.28 -0.71
C PRO A 3 15.67 13.28 -1.82
N SER A 4 16.31 14.41 -1.52
CA SER A 4 16.70 15.42 -2.51
C SER A 4 17.87 15.00 -3.41
N GLN A 5 18.57 13.92 -3.05
CA GLN A 5 19.73 13.41 -3.80
C GLN A 5 19.37 12.26 -4.74
N TYR A 6 18.12 11.80 -4.75
CA TYR A 6 17.68 10.70 -5.62
C TYR A 6 17.23 11.25 -6.98
N GLN A 7 17.86 10.79 -8.06
CA GLN A 7 17.33 11.00 -9.42
C GLN A 7 16.26 9.95 -9.68
N TYR A 8 15.03 10.39 -9.89
CA TYR A 8 13.91 9.54 -10.29
C TYR A 8 13.55 9.78 -11.76
N PRO A 9 13.08 8.74 -12.47
CA PRO A 9 12.54 8.91 -13.81
C PRO A 9 11.31 9.83 -13.81
N SER A 10 10.98 10.36 -14.99
CA SER A 10 9.76 11.12 -15.17
C SER A 10 8.54 10.23 -14.86
N PRO A 11 7.56 10.68 -14.06
CA PRO A 11 6.29 9.95 -13.90
C PRO A 11 5.49 9.79 -15.20
N LEU A 12 5.84 10.57 -16.24
CA LEU A 12 5.27 10.47 -17.58
C LEU A 12 6.10 9.61 -18.54
N GLU A 13 7.14 8.93 -18.03
CA GLU A 13 7.94 8.02 -18.84
C GLU A 13 7.06 6.96 -19.52
N GLY A 14 7.13 6.88 -20.85
CA GLY A 14 6.30 5.99 -21.67
C GLY A 14 4.96 6.58 -22.11
N TYR A 15 4.62 7.80 -21.68
CA TYR A 15 3.37 8.49 -21.99
C TYR A 15 3.57 9.81 -22.77
N GLU A 16 4.81 10.19 -23.10
CA GLU A 16 5.18 11.52 -23.63
C GLU A 16 4.59 11.84 -25.01
N HIS A 17 4.19 10.83 -25.76
CA HIS A 17 3.65 10.97 -27.12
C HIS A 17 2.13 10.85 -27.18
N LEU A 18 1.46 10.66 -26.04
CA LEU A 18 0.01 10.56 -26.01
C LEU A 18 -0.64 11.93 -26.24
N PRO A 19 -1.87 11.95 -26.79
CA PRO A 19 -2.65 13.18 -26.88
C PRO A 19 -2.81 13.83 -25.50
N PRO A 20 -2.88 15.17 -25.42
CA PRO A 20 -3.13 15.85 -24.16
C PRO A 20 -4.48 15.40 -23.58
N LEU A 21 -4.50 15.19 -22.26
CA LEU A 21 -5.72 14.94 -21.51
C LEU A 21 -6.49 16.25 -21.32
N PRO A 22 -7.79 16.22 -20.97
CA PRO A 22 -8.52 17.44 -20.61
C PRO A 22 -7.80 18.17 -19.45
N GLU A 23 -7.29 19.37 -19.72
CA GLU A 23 -6.45 20.10 -18.77
C GLU A 23 -7.24 21.01 -17.82
N TYR A 24 -6.60 21.33 -16.69
CA TYR A 24 -7.03 22.40 -15.79
C TYR A 24 -6.78 23.75 -16.46
N VAL A 25 -7.82 24.58 -16.57
CA VAL A 25 -7.64 26.00 -16.89
C VAL A 25 -7.39 26.73 -15.57
N ASP A 26 -6.13 27.13 -15.33
CA ASP A 26 -5.79 28.03 -14.23
C ASP A 26 -6.65 29.31 -14.29
N ARG A 27 -7.21 29.72 -13.15
CA ARG A 27 -8.05 30.93 -13.05
C ARG A 27 -7.32 32.23 -13.38
N ASP A 28 -5.98 32.19 -13.40
CA ASP A 28 -5.13 33.39 -13.37
C ASP A 28 -4.54 33.75 -14.75
N GLY A 29 -4.89 33.02 -15.81
CA GLY A 29 -4.73 33.49 -17.18
C GLY A 29 -3.31 33.52 -17.77
N GLU A 30 -2.27 33.07 -17.05
CA GLU A 30 -0.88 33.07 -17.52
C GLU A 30 -0.27 31.65 -17.51
N GLY A 31 -0.74 30.80 -18.43
CA GLY A 31 -0.27 29.42 -18.66
C GLY A 31 -0.93 28.83 -19.92
N PRO A 32 -0.33 27.84 -20.62
CA PRO A 32 -0.50 27.64 -22.06
C PRO A 32 -1.96 27.41 -22.46
N ARG A 33 -2.46 28.31 -23.31
CA ARG A 33 -3.77 28.15 -23.96
C ARG A 33 -3.69 27.09 -25.06
N MET A 34 -4.27 25.92 -24.83
CA MET A 34 -4.91 25.13 -25.88
C MET A 34 -6.41 25.04 -25.58
N LEU A 35 -7.16 25.86 -26.31
CA LEU A 35 -8.62 25.84 -26.32
C LEU A 35 -9.08 24.63 -27.15
N THR A 36 -9.41 23.52 -26.49
CA THR A 36 -10.34 22.54 -27.04
C THR A 36 -11.63 22.60 -26.22
N ASN A 37 -12.78 22.67 -26.89
CA ASN A 37 -14.10 23.01 -26.35
C ASN A 37 -14.72 21.99 -25.37
N HIS A 38 -13.98 21.49 -24.38
CA HIS A 38 -14.43 20.39 -23.55
C HIS A 38 -13.95 20.57 -22.11
N SER A 39 -14.73 21.28 -21.30
CA SER A 39 -14.58 21.17 -19.84
C SER A 39 -15.12 19.80 -19.43
N GLU A 40 -14.36 18.74 -19.65
CA GLU A 40 -14.82 17.37 -19.43
C GLU A 40 -14.51 16.95 -18.00
N LYS A 41 -15.17 17.64 -17.06
CA LYS A 41 -15.38 17.09 -15.72
C LYS A 41 -16.56 16.12 -15.76
N THR A 42 -16.57 15.15 -14.86
CA THR A 42 -17.73 14.28 -14.66
C THR A 42 -18.90 15.08 -14.07
N GLU A 43 -20.05 14.42 -13.91
CA GLU A 43 -21.28 15.02 -13.37
C GLU A 43 -21.09 15.67 -11.99
N ASP A 44 -20.10 15.24 -11.20
CA ASP A 44 -19.78 15.83 -9.89
C ASP A 44 -19.12 17.22 -9.98
N GLY A 45 -18.72 17.66 -11.18
CA GLY A 45 -18.04 18.93 -11.42
C GLY A 45 -16.63 19.04 -10.81
N LYS A 46 -16.08 17.93 -10.31
CA LYS A 46 -14.81 17.84 -9.57
C LYS A 46 -13.83 16.87 -10.25
N SER A 47 -14.30 15.70 -10.67
CA SER A 47 -13.47 14.66 -11.27
C SER A 47 -13.29 14.90 -12.77
N TYR A 48 -12.16 14.50 -13.34
CA TYR A 48 -11.91 14.60 -14.78
C TYR A 48 -12.41 13.37 -15.52
N VAL A 49 -12.89 13.57 -16.74
CA VAL A 49 -13.11 12.48 -17.69
C VAL A 49 -11.75 12.05 -18.21
N ASN A 50 -11.36 10.82 -17.89
CA ASN A 50 -10.18 10.18 -18.43
C ASN A 50 -10.59 9.30 -19.62
N PRO A 51 -10.00 9.47 -20.82
CA PRO A 51 -10.23 8.58 -21.95
C PRO A 51 -9.94 7.12 -21.56
N GLN A 52 -10.94 6.26 -21.75
CA GLN A 52 -10.83 4.86 -21.37
C GLN A 52 -10.10 4.08 -22.45
N THR A 53 -9.03 3.38 -22.08
CA THR A 53 -8.25 2.50 -22.98
C THR A 53 -8.89 1.12 -23.15
N GLY A 54 -9.85 0.76 -22.27
CA GLY A 54 -10.45 -0.57 -22.21
C GLY A 54 -9.56 -1.65 -21.59
N VAL A 55 -8.34 -1.29 -21.15
CA VAL A 55 -7.37 -2.19 -20.53
C VAL A 55 -6.99 -1.64 -19.16
N LEU A 56 -7.06 -2.48 -18.13
CA LEU A 56 -6.65 -2.09 -16.78
C LEU A 56 -5.13 -1.98 -16.68
N SER A 57 -4.65 -1.20 -15.72
CA SER A 57 -3.22 -1.17 -15.39
C SER A 57 -2.75 -2.58 -15.01
N LYS A 58 -1.54 -2.95 -15.45
CA LYS A 58 -0.88 -4.21 -15.02
C LYS A 58 -0.73 -4.29 -13.50
N ALA A 59 -0.76 -3.16 -12.80
CA ALA A 59 -0.74 -3.10 -11.34
C ALA A 59 -1.94 -3.78 -10.66
N TYR A 60 -3.00 -4.12 -11.40
CA TYR A 60 -4.09 -4.96 -10.88
C TYR A 60 -3.69 -6.45 -10.79
N GLU A 61 -2.72 -6.89 -11.58
CA GLU A 61 -2.32 -8.30 -11.70
C GLU A 61 -1.14 -8.65 -10.79
N SER A 62 -0.14 -7.76 -10.73
CA SER A 62 1.08 -7.92 -9.93
C SER A 62 1.48 -6.61 -9.28
N PHE A 63 2.24 -6.67 -8.18
CA PHE A 63 2.90 -5.46 -7.66
C PHE A 63 3.92 -4.95 -8.68
N VAL A 64 4.09 -3.64 -8.73
CA VAL A 64 5.01 -2.98 -9.67
C VAL A 64 6.43 -3.07 -9.12
N ASP A 65 7.42 -3.30 -9.98
CA ASP A 65 8.83 -3.28 -9.60
C ASP A 65 9.19 -1.98 -8.85
N PRO A 66 10.01 -2.05 -7.78
CA PRO A 66 10.78 -3.22 -7.33
C PRO A 66 10.08 -4.11 -6.29
N ILE A 67 8.76 -4.01 -6.12
CA ILE A 67 8.06 -4.80 -5.09
C ILE A 67 8.05 -6.29 -5.46
N ASP A 68 8.42 -7.13 -4.49
CA ASP A 68 8.52 -8.57 -4.65
C ASP A 68 7.14 -9.21 -4.96
N ASN A 69 7.11 -10.07 -5.98
CA ASN A 69 5.94 -10.86 -6.36
C ASN A 69 6.15 -12.37 -6.14
N GLY A 70 7.29 -12.75 -5.55
CA GLY A 70 7.71 -14.10 -5.26
C GLY A 70 7.28 -14.59 -3.88
N THR A 71 8.06 -15.52 -3.33
CA THR A 71 7.67 -16.26 -2.13
C THR A 71 7.77 -15.45 -0.84
N ARG A 72 8.47 -14.32 -0.80
CA ARG A 72 8.51 -13.44 0.38
C ARG A 72 7.15 -12.77 0.61
N GLY A 73 6.44 -12.45 -0.48
CA GLY A 73 5.26 -11.58 -0.46
C GLY A 73 5.67 -10.13 -0.72
N GLY A 74 4.77 -9.34 -1.29
CA GLY A 74 5.09 -7.97 -1.70
C GLY A 74 4.98 -6.96 -0.57
N PHE A 75 4.16 -7.23 0.44
CA PHE A 75 4.07 -6.38 1.63
C PHE A 75 3.94 -7.21 2.88
N ASP A 76 4.59 -6.72 3.94
CA ASP A 76 4.43 -7.21 5.30
C ASP A 76 3.64 -6.17 6.09
N ILE A 77 2.63 -6.66 6.82
CA ILE A 77 1.77 -5.86 7.69
C ILE A 77 2.00 -6.31 9.13
N HIS A 78 2.61 -5.44 9.92
CA HIS A 78 2.91 -5.65 11.33
C HIS A 78 1.87 -4.98 12.19
N ILE A 79 1.07 -5.78 12.90
CA ILE A 79 0.01 -5.28 13.81
C ILE A 79 0.55 -5.28 15.23
N TYR A 80 0.67 -4.08 15.81
CA TYR A 80 1.28 -3.87 17.12
C TYR A 80 0.26 -3.68 18.23
N PHE A 81 0.65 -4.11 19.42
CA PHE A 81 -0.08 -3.91 20.67
C PHE A 81 0.89 -3.71 21.83
N TYR A 82 0.47 -2.96 22.85
CA TYR A 82 1.26 -2.84 24.08
C TYR A 82 1.11 -4.13 24.92
N GLN A 83 2.20 -4.87 25.11
CA GLN A 83 2.20 -6.16 25.81
C GLN A 83 1.70 -6.10 27.26
N GLU A 84 1.90 -4.97 27.95
CA GLU A 84 1.42 -4.78 29.32
C GLU A 84 -0.08 -4.38 29.39
N ASN A 85 -0.66 -3.97 28.26
CA ASN A 85 -2.08 -3.66 28.17
C ASN A 85 -2.87 -4.95 27.89
N LYS A 86 -3.51 -5.49 28.93
CA LYS A 86 -4.29 -6.73 28.84
C LYS A 86 -5.44 -6.66 27.82
N THR A 87 -6.08 -5.50 27.68
CA THR A 87 -7.17 -5.30 26.71
C THR A 87 -6.65 -5.39 25.28
N GLN A 88 -5.56 -4.67 24.97
CA GLN A 88 -4.95 -4.76 23.63
C GLN A 88 -4.37 -6.15 23.37
N SER A 89 -3.71 -6.76 24.33
CA SER A 89 -3.13 -8.10 24.21
C SER A 89 -4.20 -9.18 23.94
N LYS A 90 -5.37 -9.07 24.57
CA LYS A 90 -6.52 -9.95 24.25
C LYS A 90 -7.06 -9.65 22.86
N PHE A 91 -7.31 -8.38 22.57
CA PHE A 91 -7.85 -7.93 21.27
C PHE A 91 -6.96 -8.37 20.10
N ALA A 92 -5.63 -8.28 20.24
CA ALA A 92 -4.67 -8.72 19.23
C ALA A 92 -4.77 -10.22 18.94
N ARG A 93 -4.93 -11.06 19.97
CA ARG A 93 -5.10 -12.51 19.79
C ARG A 93 -6.45 -12.86 19.15
N ASP A 94 -7.52 -12.15 19.52
CA ASP A 94 -8.83 -12.32 18.90
C ASP A 94 -8.81 -11.87 17.43
N LEU A 95 -8.19 -10.73 17.12
CA LEU A 95 -8.00 -10.22 15.77
C LEU A 95 -7.16 -11.18 14.92
N TRP A 96 -6.02 -11.64 15.45
CA TRP A 96 -5.17 -12.64 14.82
C TRP A 96 -5.96 -13.91 14.46
N THR A 97 -6.77 -14.41 15.39
CA THR A 97 -7.65 -15.57 15.15
C THR A 97 -8.65 -15.29 14.05
N ARG A 98 -9.29 -14.11 14.07
CA ARG A 98 -10.26 -13.72 13.05
C ARG A 98 -9.64 -13.60 11.66
N ILE A 99 -8.46 -13.00 11.54
CA ILE A 99 -7.73 -12.89 10.27
C ILE A 99 -7.48 -14.29 9.69
N ARG A 100 -7.08 -15.27 10.52
CA ARG A 100 -6.88 -16.66 10.07
C ARG A 100 -8.15 -17.36 9.58
N HIS A 101 -9.32 -16.96 10.06
CA HIS A 101 -10.61 -17.48 9.58
C HIS A 101 -11.09 -16.78 8.32
N GLU A 102 -10.91 -15.47 8.25
CA GLU A 102 -11.40 -14.63 7.15
C GLU A 102 -10.51 -14.72 5.90
N PHE A 103 -9.19 -14.80 6.11
CA PHE A 103 -8.16 -14.77 5.07
C PHE A 103 -7.18 -15.95 5.21
N PRO A 104 -7.67 -17.21 5.15
CA PRO A 104 -6.81 -18.38 5.29
C PRO A 104 -5.75 -18.51 4.19
N GLU A 105 -5.90 -17.78 3.07
CA GLU A 105 -4.96 -17.71 1.96
C GLU A 105 -3.75 -16.78 2.19
N LEU A 106 -3.78 -15.93 3.23
CA LEU A 106 -2.66 -15.06 3.59
C LEU A 106 -1.64 -15.81 4.44
N ARG A 107 -0.39 -15.38 4.37
CA ARG A 107 0.63 -15.85 5.31
C ARG A 107 0.49 -15.07 6.60
N ILE A 108 0.21 -15.76 7.69
CA ILE A 108 -0.03 -15.16 9.00
C ILE A 108 0.93 -15.82 10.00
N TYR A 109 1.80 -15.02 10.59
CA TYR A 109 2.81 -15.50 11.54
C TYR A 109 2.27 -15.57 12.97
N ARG A 110 3.06 -16.17 13.87
CA ARG A 110 2.76 -16.25 15.30
C ARG A 110 2.66 -14.85 15.93
N VAL A 111 1.98 -14.79 17.07
CA VAL A 111 1.97 -13.59 17.91
C VAL A 111 3.26 -13.56 18.74
N TRP A 112 4.00 -12.46 18.67
CA TRP A 112 5.10 -12.13 19.56
C TRP A 112 4.59 -11.23 20.68
N ASP A 113 4.74 -11.66 21.93
CA ASP A 113 4.28 -10.94 23.13
C ASP A 113 5.36 -10.03 23.74
N LYS A 114 6.43 -9.78 22.98
CA LYS A 114 7.59 -8.96 23.34
C LYS A 114 8.21 -8.33 22.09
N PRO A 115 9.08 -7.31 22.24
CA PRO A 115 9.90 -6.81 21.15
C PRO A 115 10.74 -7.91 20.50
N ILE A 116 10.87 -7.86 19.18
CA ILE A 116 11.65 -8.80 18.36
C ILE A 116 12.18 -8.04 17.12
N GLY A 117 13.41 -8.30 16.70
CA GLY A 117 13.99 -7.61 15.53
C GLY A 117 13.93 -6.07 15.66
N PRO A 118 13.50 -5.33 14.62
CA PRO A 118 13.33 -3.88 14.65
C PRO A 118 12.01 -3.44 15.33
N HIS A 119 11.18 -4.37 15.81
CA HIS A 119 9.86 -4.09 16.37
C HIS A 119 9.95 -3.74 17.86
N PRO A 120 9.64 -2.49 18.25
CA PRO A 120 9.90 -2.00 19.61
C PRO A 120 8.87 -2.47 20.65
N ILE A 121 7.75 -3.06 20.22
CA ILE A 121 6.68 -3.59 21.07
C ILE A 121 6.12 -4.89 20.46
N ALA A 122 5.29 -5.59 21.21
CA ALA A 122 4.64 -6.83 20.78
C ALA A 122 3.82 -6.65 19.48
N MET A 123 3.86 -7.67 18.63
CA MET A 123 3.23 -7.63 17.31
C MET A 123 2.89 -9.02 16.76
N PHE A 124 2.17 -9.05 15.65
CA PHE A 124 2.14 -10.19 14.72
C PHE A 124 2.14 -9.67 13.28
N GLU A 125 2.60 -10.52 12.37
CA GLU A 125 2.78 -10.18 10.96
C GLU A 125 1.79 -10.93 10.06
N VAL A 126 1.33 -10.24 9.01
CA VAL A 126 0.55 -10.79 7.90
C VAL A 126 1.18 -10.34 6.58
N ASN A 127 1.47 -11.27 5.67
CA ASN A 127 2.06 -10.98 4.37
C ASN A 127 1.02 -11.14 3.27
N VAL A 128 1.07 -10.24 2.29
CA VAL A 128 0.22 -10.27 1.10
C VAL A 128 1.08 -10.40 -0.16
N PHE A 129 0.57 -11.15 -1.13
CA PHE A 129 1.31 -11.59 -2.32
C PHE A 129 0.79 -10.97 -3.61
N ARG A 130 -0.42 -10.39 -3.60
CA ARG A 130 -1.06 -9.82 -4.79
C ARG A 130 -1.75 -8.49 -4.50
N PRO A 131 -1.88 -7.59 -5.49
CA PRO A 131 -2.60 -6.32 -5.34
C PRO A 131 -4.03 -6.49 -4.82
N ALA A 132 -4.75 -7.51 -5.31
CA ALA A 132 -6.11 -7.81 -4.84
C ALA A 132 -6.16 -8.17 -3.34
N GLN A 133 -5.17 -8.92 -2.85
CA GLN A 133 -5.06 -9.25 -1.42
C GLN A 133 -4.76 -8.00 -0.59
N PHE A 134 -3.83 -7.15 -1.05
CA PHE A 134 -3.52 -5.89 -0.39
C PHE A 134 -4.76 -5.01 -0.26
N GLY A 135 -5.47 -4.78 -1.36
CA GLY A 135 -6.69 -3.96 -1.37
C GLY A 135 -7.78 -4.50 -0.44
N ALA A 136 -8.05 -5.81 -0.49
CA ALA A 136 -9.05 -6.45 0.36
C ALA A 136 -8.65 -6.41 1.84
N PHE A 137 -7.42 -6.82 2.16
CA PHE A 137 -6.95 -6.95 3.53
C PHE A 137 -6.81 -5.59 4.22
N ILE A 138 -6.21 -4.60 3.58
CA ILE A 138 -6.03 -3.26 4.18
C ILE A 138 -7.38 -2.60 4.44
N ALA A 139 -8.30 -2.64 3.48
CA ALA A 139 -9.65 -2.08 3.67
C ALA A 139 -10.39 -2.75 4.84
N TRP A 140 -10.29 -4.08 4.95
CA TRP A 140 -10.87 -4.82 6.06
C TRP A 140 -10.18 -4.52 7.39
N LEU A 141 -8.85 -4.45 7.41
CA LEU A 141 -8.05 -4.24 8.62
C LEU A 141 -8.30 -2.86 9.22
N VAL A 142 -8.44 -1.81 8.39
CA VAL A 142 -8.75 -0.44 8.84
C VAL A 142 -10.00 -0.40 9.73
N ILE A 143 -11.01 -1.20 9.41
CA ILE A 143 -12.26 -1.27 10.18
C ILE A 143 -12.13 -2.18 11.40
N ASN A 144 -11.41 -3.30 11.26
CA ASN A 144 -11.44 -4.37 12.26
C ASN A 144 -10.27 -4.35 13.26
N ARG A 145 -9.20 -3.56 13.03
CA ARG A 145 -8.01 -3.53 13.90
C ARG A 145 -8.23 -2.89 15.28
N GLY A 146 -9.37 -2.23 15.50
CA GLY A 146 -9.69 -1.57 16.76
C GLY A 146 -8.57 -0.60 17.18
N PRO A 147 -8.07 -0.68 18.42
CA PRO A 147 -7.06 0.26 18.94
C PRO A 147 -5.62 -0.06 18.48
N LEU A 148 -5.40 -1.14 17.72
CA LEU A 148 -4.06 -1.62 17.39
C LEU A 148 -3.47 -0.87 16.20
N SER A 149 -2.21 -0.44 16.29
CA SER A 149 -1.51 0.17 15.15
C SER A 149 -1.04 -0.88 14.14
N ALA A 150 -0.97 -0.52 12.86
CA ALA A 150 -0.43 -1.39 11.82
C ALA A 150 0.63 -0.64 11.01
N LEU A 151 1.84 -1.20 10.93
CA LEU A 151 2.87 -0.76 9.98
C LEU A 151 2.73 -1.60 8.71
N VAL A 152 2.74 -0.95 7.56
CA VAL A 152 2.71 -1.61 6.25
C VAL A 152 3.97 -1.17 5.51
N HIS A 153 4.77 -2.11 5.03
CA HIS A 153 5.92 -1.80 4.18
C HIS A 153 6.03 -2.79 3.02
N PRO A 154 6.55 -2.33 1.86
CA PRO A 154 6.85 -3.21 0.76
C PRO A 154 8.10 -4.04 1.05
N ASN A 155 8.21 -5.16 0.35
CA ASN A 155 9.43 -5.95 0.24
C ASN A 155 10.04 -5.68 -1.13
N THR A 156 11.26 -5.14 -1.19
CA THR A 156 11.88 -4.76 -2.48
C THR A 156 13.22 -5.45 -2.77
N GLY A 157 13.65 -6.34 -1.88
CA GLY A 157 14.89 -7.13 -2.05
C GLY A 157 16.17 -6.39 -1.60
N ASP A 158 16.12 -5.07 -1.46
CA ASP A 158 17.24 -4.22 -1.02
C ASP A 158 17.09 -3.64 0.40
N ASP A 159 16.14 -4.18 1.18
CA ASP A 159 15.76 -3.58 2.45
C ASP A 159 16.78 -3.96 3.54
N GLU A 160 17.55 -3.02 4.11
CA GLU A 160 18.38 -3.29 5.31
C GLU A 160 17.55 -3.84 6.49
N VAL A 161 16.24 -3.55 6.50
CA VAL A 161 15.25 -4.06 7.44
C VAL A 161 15.12 -5.59 7.34
N SER A 162 15.24 -6.16 6.14
CA SER A 162 15.12 -7.60 5.89
C SER A 162 16.15 -8.45 6.66
N LYS A 163 17.33 -7.88 6.94
CA LYS A 163 18.38 -8.55 7.75
C LYS A 163 17.95 -8.72 9.22
N TYR A 164 17.14 -7.80 9.73
CA TYR A 164 16.66 -7.82 11.11
C TYR A 164 15.35 -8.62 11.24
N GLU A 165 14.49 -8.58 10.22
CA GLU A 165 13.23 -9.35 10.14
C GLU A 165 13.45 -10.87 10.06
N ALA A 166 14.60 -11.33 9.56
CA ALA A 166 14.93 -12.76 9.54
C ALA A 166 14.94 -13.41 10.94
N GLN A 167 14.97 -12.61 12.02
CA GLN A 167 14.93 -13.08 13.41
C GLN A 167 13.50 -13.39 13.90
N GLU A 168 12.47 -13.06 13.11
CA GLU A 168 11.05 -13.18 13.46
C GLU A 168 10.38 -14.43 12.92
N GLN A 169 10.98 -15.05 11.89
CA GLN A 169 10.46 -16.23 11.18
C GLN A 169 10.74 -17.51 11.99
#